data_AF-A0A536SGK3-F1
#
_entry.id   AF-A0A536SGK3-F1
#
_cell.length_a   1.000
_cell.length_b   1.000
_cell.length_c   1.000
_cell.angle_alpha   90.00
_cell.angle_beta   90.00
_cell.angle_gamma   90.00
#
_symmetry.space_group_name_H-M   'P 1'
#
loop_
_entity.id
_entity.type
_entity.pdbx_description
1 polymer ?
#
loop_
_entity_poly.entity_id
_entity_poly.type
_entity_poly.pdbx_seq_one_letter_code
_entity_poly.pdbx_strand_id
1 'polypeptide(L)' 'MGGAIQNELLAAMPRKAYEALAPALVPVTLVFGDVLYAADAPLTHVYFPCESMVSLLLPVEHHFDV' A
#
# COMPACT_ATOMS: atom_id res chain seq x y z
N MET A 1 12.63 -19.09 -14.39
CA MET A 1 11.41 -18.41 -14.88
C MET A 1 11.15 -17.25 -13.93
N GLY A 2 11.48 -16.02 -14.32
CA GLY A 2 11.20 -14.85 -13.48
C GLY A 2 9.71 -14.60 -13.48
N GLY A 3 9.05 -14.79 -12.34
CA GLY A 3 7.65 -14.40 -12.18
C GLY A 3 7.52 -12.91 -12.43
N ALA A 4 6.53 -12.51 -13.23
CA ALA A 4 6.25 -11.10 -13.46
C ALA A 4 5.97 -10.42 -12.11
N ILE A 5 6.57 -9.24 -11.91
CA ILE A 5 6.27 -8.40 -10.75
C ILE A 5 4.81 -7.94 -10.92
N GLN A 6 3.94 -8.35 -10.00
CA GLN A 6 2.49 -8.14 -10.13
C GLN A 6 2.10 -6.66 -10.01
N ASN A 7 2.76 -5.92 -9.11
CA ASN A 7 2.50 -4.50 -8.93
C ASN A 7 3.22 -3.67 -10.02
N GLU A 8 2.46 -2.90 -10.78
CA GLU A 8 2.98 -2.12 -11.91
C GLU A 8 4.02 -1.06 -11.49
N LEU A 9 3.89 -0.46 -10.31
CA LEU A 9 4.89 0.49 -9.80
C LEU A 9 6.22 -0.22 -9.54
N LEU A 10 6.20 -1.38 -8.86
CA LEU A 10 7.39 -2.20 -8.65
C LEU A 10 7.98 -2.69 -9.97
N ALA A 11 7.15 -3.03 -10.96
CA ALA A 11 7.58 -3.48 -12.28
C ALA A 11 8.23 -2.36 -13.12
N ALA A 12 7.77 -1.12 -12.97
CA ALA A 12 8.28 0.05 -13.67
C ALA A 12 9.55 0.66 -13.02
N MET A 13 9.92 0.23 -11.80
CA MET A 13 11.09 0.76 -11.12
C MET A 13 12.40 0.44 -11.86
N PRO A 14 13.38 1.36 -11.85
CA PRO A 14 14.72 1.06 -12.29
C PRO A 14 15.27 -0.14 -11.49
N ARG A 15 15.96 -1.05 -12.19
CA ARG A 15 16.48 -2.30 -11.60
C ARG A 15 17.22 -2.10 -10.27
N LYS A 16 18.09 -1.09 -10.19
CA LYS A 16 18.86 -0.78 -8.98
C LYS A 16 17.98 -0.38 -7.79
N ALA A 17 16.88 0.33 -8.05
CA ALA A 17 15.93 0.73 -7.01
C ALA A 17 15.13 -0.48 -6.53
N TYR A 18 14.66 -1.33 -7.45
CA TYR A 18 13.98 -2.57 -7.10
C TYR A 18 14.90 -3.50 -6.29
N GLU A 19 16.14 -3.70 -6.72
CA GLU A 19 17.12 -4.54 -6.01
C GLU A 19 17.43 -4.04 -4.59
N ALA A 20 17.39 -2.72 -4.37
CA ALA A 20 17.55 -2.14 -3.03
C ALA A 20 16.31 -2.36 -2.13
N LEU A 21 15.10 -2.35 -2.72
CA LEU A 21 13.85 -2.58 -1.99
C LEU A 21 13.54 -4.05 -1.75
N ALA A 22 13.92 -4.93 -2.69
CA ALA A 22 13.51 -6.34 -2.72
C ALA A 22 13.74 -7.09 -1.40
N PRO A 23 14.85 -6.90 -0.66
CA PRO A 23 15.05 -7.57 0.64
C PRO A 23 14.07 -7.13 1.73
N ALA A 24 13.48 -5.94 1.61
CA ALA A 24 12.52 -5.39 2.57
C ALA A 24 11.06 -5.65 2.17
N LEU A 25 10.80 -6.15 0.95
CA LEU A 25 9.45 -6.47 0.50
C LEU A 25 8.99 -7.79 1.12
N VAL A 26 7.88 -7.72 1.84
CA VAL A 26 7.23 -8.88 2.45
C VAL A 26 5.80 -8.98 1.91
N PRO A 27 5.38 -10.15 1.41
CA PRO A 27 3.99 -10.34 1.01
C PRO A 27 3.09 -10.30 2.25
N VAL A 28 2.02 -9.52 2.19
CA VAL A 28 1.02 -9.40 3.25
C VAL A 28 -0.37 -9.60 2.65
N THR A 29 -1.25 -10.25 3.42
CA THR A 29 -2.66 -10.37 3.07
C THR A 29 -3.43 -9.30 3.82
N LEU A 30 -4.15 -8.45 3.10
CA LEU A 30 -5.04 -7.45 3.68
C LEU A 30 -6.45 -8.02 3.84
N VAL A 31 -7.08 -7.73 4.96
CA VAL A 31 -8.48 -8.09 5.22
C VAL A 31 -9.37 -6.88 4.95
N PHE A 32 -10.57 -7.14 4.44
CA PHE A 32 -11.56 -6.08 4.24
C PHE A 32 -11.85 -5.35 5.57
N GLY A 33 -11.74 -4.03 5.55
CA GLY A 33 -11.92 -3.18 6.73
C GLY A 33 -10.62 -2.89 7.51
N ASP A 34 -9.47 -3.45 7.10
CA ASP A 34 -8.19 -3.11 7.72
C ASP A 34 -7.85 -1.63 7.52
N VAL A 35 -7.56 -0.95 8.63
CA VAL A 35 -7.05 0.42 8.63
C VAL A 35 -5.52 0.36 8.52
N LEU A 36 -5.00 0.53 7.32
CA LEU A 36 -3.54 0.48 7.05
C LEU A 36 -2.77 1.66 7.66
N TYR A 37 -3.45 2.80 7.79
CA TYR A 37 -2.93 4.05 8.31
C TYR A 37 -4.07 4.88 8.90
N ALA A 38 -3.92 5.30 10.15
CA ALA A 38 -4.85 6.21 10.79
C ALA A 38 -4.43 7.67 10.55
N ALA A 39 -5.39 8.59 10.46
CA ALA A 39 -5.10 10.02 10.40
C ALA A 39 -4.19 10.43 11.57
N ASP A 40 -3.21 11.30 11.29
CA ASP A 40 -2.22 11.82 12.25
C ASP A 40 -1.27 10.79 12.90
N ALA A 41 -1.35 9.52 12.51
CA ALA A 41 -0.38 8.50 12.94
C ALA A 41 0.93 8.61 12.13
N PRO A 42 2.07 8.14 12.64
CA PRO A 42 3.29 8.03 11.84
C PRO A 42 3.12 7.00 10.73
N LEU A 43 3.58 7.32 9.51
CA LEU A 43 3.62 6.35 8.40
C LEU A 43 4.74 5.34 8.66
N THR A 44 4.37 4.12 9.02
CA THR A 44 5.32 3.07 9.41
C THR A 44 5.64 2.10 8.27
N HIS A 45 4.73 1.95 7.32
CA HIS A 45 4.83 0.95 6.25
C HIS A 45 4.39 1.55 4.91
N VAL A 46 5.03 1.08 3.84
CA VAL A 46 4.64 1.37 2.45
C VAL A 46 4.07 0.08 1.85
N TYR A 47 2.87 0.16 1.30
CA TYR A 47 2.18 -0.97 0.70
C TYR A 47 2.18 -0.85 -0.82
N PHE A 48 2.38 -1.97 -1.51
CA PHE A 48 2.25 -2.09 -2.96
C PHE A 48 1.09 -3.05 -3.27
N PRO A 49 -0.16 -2.56 -3.39
CA PRO A 49 -1.32 -3.42 -3.67
C PRO A 49 -1.12 -4.22 -4.96
N CYS A 50 -1.27 -5.54 -4.89
CA CYS A 50 -1.25 -6.44 -6.05
C CYS A 50 -2.65 -6.91 -6.43
N GLU A 51 -3.38 -7.49 -5.46
CA GLU A 51 -4.72 -8.05 -5.62
C GLU A 51 -5.70 -7.46 -4.59
N SER A 52 -5.67 -6.13 -4.41
CA SER A 52 -6.53 -5.45 -3.44
C SER A 52 -6.88 -4.04 -3.87
N MET A 53 -7.95 -3.49 -3.28
CA MET A 53 -8.36 -2.10 -3.44
C MET A 53 -8.21 -1.39 -2.10
N VAL A 54 -7.50 -0.26 -2.09
CA VAL A 54 -7.29 0.57 -0.90
C VAL A 54 -8.01 1.89 -1.10
N SER A 55 -8.73 2.35 -0.07
CA SER A 55 -9.39 3.65 -0.05
C SER A 55 -8.67 4.59 0.92
N LEU A 56 -8.46 5.83 0.50
CA LEU A 56 -7.98 6.90 1.38
C LEU A 56 -9.21 7.61 1.96
N LEU A 57 -9.39 7.45 3.26
CA LEU A 57 -10.50 8.07 3.99
C LEU A 57 -10.00 9.34 4.66
N LEU A 58 -10.70 10.45 4.40
CA LEU A 58 -10.51 11.70 5.11
C LEU A 58 -11.62 11.80 6.16
N PRO A 59 -11.31 11.72 7.46
CA PRO A 59 -12.33 11.97 8.47
C PRO A 59 -12.80 13.42 8.33
N VAL A 60 -14.11 13.59 8.17
CA VAL A 60 -14.74 14.91 8.16
C VAL A 60 -15.36 15.08 9.53
N GLU A 61 -14.81 15.97 10.35
CA GLU A 61 -15.52 16.45 11.54
C GLU A 61 -16.69 17.31 11.03
N HIS A 62 -17.87 17.14 11.64
CA HIS A 62 -19.20 17.63 11.23
C HIS A 62 -20.02 16.64 10.40
N HIS A 63 -20.78 15.81 11.11
CA HIS A 63 -22.07 15.33 10.63
C HIS A 63 -22.90 16.57 10.27
N PHE A 64 -23.23 16.76 8.99
CA PHE A 64 -24.34 17.63 8.64
C PHE A 64 -25.60 16.88 9.08
N ASP A 65 -26.08 17.20 10.29
CA ASP A 65 -27.46 16.98 10.66
C ASP A 65 -28.32 17.73 9.63
N VAL A 66 -28.98 17.00 8.74
CA VAL A 66 -29.98 17.52 7.81
C VAL A 66 -31.37 17.24 8.36
#